data_AF-A0A2M6YJE3-F1
#
_entry.id   AF-A0A2M6YJE3-F1
#
_cell.length_a   1.000
_cell.length_b   1.000
_cell.length_c   1.000
_cell.angle_alpha   90.00
_cell.angle_beta   90.00
_cell.angle_gamma   90.00
#
_symmetry.space_group_name_H-M   'P 1'
#
loop_
_entity.id
_entity.type
_entity.pdbx_description
1 polymer ?
#
loop_
_entity_poly.entity_id
_entity_poly.type
_entity_poly.pdbx_seq_one_letter_code
_entity_poly.pdbx_strand_id
1 'polypeptide(L)' 'MKGQRKAIGIGLIGWGTVGCGVLQALRDNAQAIRDRLGVPIELRRVA' A
#
# COMPACT_ATOMS: atom_id res chain seq x y z
N MET A 1 18.58 -19.04 -2.42
CA MET A 1 17.32 -18.77 -1.69
C MET A 1 16.64 -17.54 -2.27
N LYS A 2 15.59 -17.66 -3.09
CA LYS A 2 14.70 -16.54 -3.46
C LYS A 2 13.39 -16.72 -2.71
N GLY A 3 13.26 -16.11 -1.53
CA GLY A 3 11.95 -15.92 -0.92
C GLY A 3 11.13 -15.03 -1.87
N GLN A 4 10.04 -15.54 -2.42
CA GLN A 4 9.06 -14.74 -3.14
C GLN A 4 8.59 -13.65 -2.20
N ARG A 5 9.12 -12.43 -2.35
CA ARG A 5 8.76 -11.29 -1.51
C ARG A 5 7.38 -10.81 -1.97
N LYS A 6 6.34 -11.52 -1.50
CA LYS A 6 4.94 -11.24 -1.80
C LYS A 6 4.61 -9.82 -1.35
N ALA A 7 3.81 -9.11 -2.16
CA ALA A 7 3.30 -7.80 -1.81
C ALA A 7 2.58 -7.84 -0.45
N ILE A 8 2.68 -6.75 0.32
CA ILE A 8 1.93 -6.60 1.56
C ILE A 8 0.52 -6.14 1.18
N GLY A 9 -0.45 -7.03 1.35
CA GLY A 9 -1.86 -6.71 1.14
C GLY A 9 -2.42 -5.92 2.33
N ILE A 10 -3.07 -4.79 2.06
CA ILE A 10 -3.74 -3.97 3.09
C ILE A 10 -5.23 -3.81 2.80
N GLY A 11 -6.02 -3.61 3.86
CA GLY A 11 -7.40 -3.16 3.79
C GLY A 11 -7.53 -1.75 4.35
N LEU A 12 -8.39 -0.94 3.74
CA LEU A 12 -8.75 0.39 4.25
C LEU A 12 -10.18 0.33 4.82
N ILE A 13 -10.36 0.78 6.06
CA ILE A 13 -11.69 0.96 6.65
C ILE A 13 -12.03 2.44 6.63
N GLY A 14 -13.10 2.80 5.91
CA GLY A 14 -13.52 4.17 5.66
C GLY A 14 -12.94 4.78 4.37
N TRP A 15 -13.82 5.39 3.57
CA TRP A 15 -13.49 6.11 2.33
C TRP A 15 -14.05 7.53 2.36
N GLY A 16 -13.63 8.31 3.35
CA GLY A 16 -13.90 9.74 3.41
C GLY A 16 -12.73 10.55 2.84
N THR A 17 -12.67 11.83 3.19
CA THR A 17 -11.55 12.72 2.86
C THR A 17 -10.20 12.14 3.24
N VAL A 18 -10.12 11.55 4.45
CA VAL A 18 -8.88 10.92 4.95
C VAL A 18 -8.53 9.66 4.14
N GLY A 19 -9.51 8.80 3.85
CA GLY A 19 -9.28 7.58 3.08
C GLY A 19 -8.74 7.88 1.67
N CYS A 20 -9.32 8.87 0.99
CA CYS A 20 -8.82 9.35 -0.30
C CYS A 20 -7.36 9.86 -0.18
N GLY A 21 -7.06 10.69 0.84
CA GLY A 21 -5.71 11.20 1.07
C GLY A 21 -4.68 10.11 1.34
N VAL A 22 -5.06 9.07 2.10
CA VAL A 22 -4.20 7.91 2.36
C VAL A 22 -3.87 7.18 1.05
N LEU A 23 -4.84 6.96 0.19
CA LEU A 23 -4.59 6.25 -1.07
C LEU A 23 -3.79 7.04 -2.08
N GLN A 24 -4.02 8.35 -2.12
CA GLN A 24 -3.19 9.25 -2.89
C GLN A 24 -1.74 9.21 -2.38
N ALA A 25 -1.52 9.33 -1.07
CA ALA A 25 -0.18 9.25 -0.47
C ALA A 25 0.49 7.90 -0.76
N LEU A 26 -0.22 6.78 -0.64
CA LEU A 26 0.30 5.44 -0.94
C LEU A 26 0.68 5.28 -2.42
N ARG A 27 -0.12 5.83 -3.34
CA ARG A 27 0.19 5.82 -4.79
C ARG A 27 1.39 6.69 -5.12
N ASP A 28 1.39 7.93 -4.66
CA ASP A 28 2.38 8.94 -5.03
C ASP A 28 3.77 8.59 -4.44
N ASN A 29 3.80 7.92 -3.28
CA ASN A 29 5.02 7.49 -2.61
C ASN A 29 5.35 6.00 -2.83
N ALA A 30 4.69 5.33 -3.78
CA ALA A 30 4.80 3.87 -3.92
C ALA A 30 6.26 3.40 -4.11
N GLN A 31 7.10 4.17 -4.81
CA GLN A 31 8.52 3.84 -4.96
C GLN A 31 9.30 3.99 -3.65
N ALA A 32 9.17 5.13 -2.96
CA ALA A 32 9.83 5.35 -1.68
C ALA A 32 9.41 4.33 -0.61
N ILE A 33 8.13 3.93 -0.62
CA ILE A 33 7.60 2.87 0.25
C ILE A 33 8.22 1.51 -0.11
N ARG A 34 8.30 1.16 -1.41
CA ARG A 34 8.97 -0.06 -1.88
C ARG A 34 10.43 -0.11 -1.49
N ASP A 35 11.16 1.01 -1.63
CA ASP A 35 12.59 1.08 -1.32
C ASP A 35 12.85 0.84 0.18
N ARG A 36 11.94 1.30 1.05
CA ARG A 36 12.01 1.09 2.50
C ARG A 36 11.57 -0.31 2.95
N LEU A 37 10.50 -0.85 2.35
CA LEU A 37 9.92 -2.14 2.75
C LEU A 37 10.56 -3.33 2.02
N GLY A 38 11.22 -3.10 0.90
CA GLY A 38 11.73 -4.12 -0.01
C GLY A 38 10.63 -4.88 -0.80
N VAL A 39 9.36 -4.49 -0.63
CA VAL A 39 8.18 -5.07 -1.29
C VAL A 39 7.11 -4.00 -1.54
N PRO A 40 6.27 -4.16 -2.58
CA PRO A 40 5.14 -3.26 -2.81
C PRO A 40 4.02 -3.49 -1.78
N ILE A 41 3.23 -2.44 -1.56
CA ILE A 41 1.94 -2.51 -0.87
C ILE A 41 0.83 -2.63 -1.92
N GLU A 42 -0.17 -3.45 -1.66
CA GLU A 42 -1.35 -3.62 -2.51
C GLU A 42 -2.64 -3.42 -1.70
N LEU A 43 -3.48 -2.47 -2.10
CA LEU A 43 -4.80 -2.30 -1.50
C LEU A 43 -5.73 -3.41 -2.00
N ARG A 44 -6.18 -4.27 -1.09
CA ARG A 44 -7.02 -5.45 -1.41
C ARG A 44 -8.51 -5.19 -1.22
N ARG A 45 -8.86 -4.33 -0.27
CA ARG A 45 -10.26 -4.03 0.06
C ARG A 45 -10.39 -2.64 0.67
N VAL A 46 -11.52 -2.03 0.41
CA VAL A 46 -12.05 -0.88 1.14
C VAL A 46 -13.38 -1.34 1.75
N ALA A 47 -13.61 -1.07 3.03
CA ALA A 47 -14.86 -1.37 3.71
C ALA A 47 -15.35 -0.18 4.53
#